data_AF-A0A645FNN3-F1
#
_entry.id   AF-A0A645FNN3-F1
#
_cell.length_a   1.000
_cell.length_b   1.000
_cell.length_c   1.000
_cell.angle_alpha   90.00
_cell.angle_beta   90.00
_cell.angle_gamma   90.00
#
_symmetry.space_group_name_H-M   'P 1'
#
loop_
_entity.id
_entity.type
_entity.pdbx_description
1 polymer ?
#
loop_
_entity_poly.entity_id
_entity_poly.type
_entity_poly.pdbx_seq_one_letter_code
_entity_poly.pdbx_strand_id
1 'polypeptide(L)' 'MRRAHELVESGVQFITLLALSDEGAPAYDAQLAAKLAALGVPSFACTPDAFPQLMAAAIRRDDIGAWAAAQGIKTSR' A
#
# COMPACT_ATOMS: atom_id res chain seq x y z
N MET A 1 -16.79 -0.78 -1.44
CA MET A 1 -15.77 -1.57 -0.71
C MET A 1 -16.05 -3.07 -0.56
N ARG A 2 -17.22 -3.60 -0.96
CA ARG A 2 -17.56 -5.03 -0.80
C ARG A 2 -16.49 -6.01 -1.34
N ARG A 3 -16.06 -5.84 -2.59
CA ARG A 3 -15.05 -6.71 -3.22
C ARG A 3 -13.67 -6.67 -2.53
N ALA A 4 -13.25 -5.51 -2.04
CA ALA A 4 -11.99 -5.38 -1.32
C ALA A 4 -12.02 -6.17 0.00
N HIS A 5 -13.14 -6.13 0.70
CA HIS A 5 -13.35 -6.89 1.92
C HIS A 5 -13.35 -8.40 1.66
N GLU A 6 -14.09 -8.86 0.64
CA GLU A 6 -14.11 -10.27 0.23
C GLU A 6 -12.71 -10.81 -0.11
N LEU A 7 -11.86 -10.00 -0.78
CA LEU A 7 -10.48 -10.37 -1.06
C LEU A 7 -9.66 -10.55 0.22
N VAL A 8 -9.76 -9.61 1.16
CA VAL A 8 -9.05 -9.70 2.45
C VAL A 8 -9.51 -10.91 3.25
N GLU A 9 -10.83 -11.15 3.35
CA GLU A 9 -11.38 -12.31 4.05
C GLU A 9 -11.00 -13.64 3.40
N SER A 10 -10.79 -13.66 2.08
CA SER A 10 -10.29 -14.85 1.36
C SER A 10 -8.79 -15.14 1.57
N GLY A 11 -8.09 -14.32 2.37
CA GLY A 11 -6.67 -14.48 2.66
C GLY A 11 -5.74 -13.91 1.59
N VAL A 12 -6.27 -13.15 0.64
CA VAL A 12 -5.47 -12.42 -0.36
C VAL A 12 -4.77 -11.27 0.34
N GLN A 13 -3.44 -11.18 0.14
CA GLN A 13 -2.69 -10.00 0.53
C GLN A 13 -3.00 -8.86 -0.45
N PHE A 14 -3.92 -7.99 -0.04
CA PHE A 14 -4.33 -6.85 -0.85
C PHE A 14 -3.50 -5.63 -0.47
N ILE A 15 -2.78 -5.08 -1.44
CA ILE A 15 -1.93 -3.89 -1.30
C ILE A 15 -2.37 -2.89 -2.36
N THR A 16 -2.45 -1.62 -2.01
CA THR A 16 -2.86 -0.57 -2.94
C THR A 16 -1.74 0.43 -3.14
N LEU A 17 -1.39 0.67 -4.40
CA LEU A 17 -0.46 1.72 -4.81
C LEU A 17 -1.31 2.88 -5.36
N LEU A 18 -1.47 3.94 -4.58
CA LEU A 18 -2.33 5.08 -4.94
C LEU A 18 -1.59 6.12 -5.79
N ALA A 19 -0.26 6.15 -5.72
CA ALA A 19 0.55 7.00 -6.59
C ALA A 19 1.91 6.34 -6.88
N LEU A 20 2.31 6.39 -8.16
CA LEU A 20 3.65 6.06 -8.64
C LEU A 20 4.17 7.29 -9.41
N SER A 21 4.71 8.27 -8.70
CA SER A 21 5.37 9.44 -9.30
C SER A 21 6.57 9.86 -8.47
N ASP A 22 7.52 10.56 -9.08
CA ASP A 22 8.74 11.05 -8.42
C ASP A 22 8.43 12.00 -7.24
N GLU A 23 7.26 12.63 -7.26
CA GLU A 23 6.75 13.52 -6.21
C GLU A 23 5.87 12.80 -5.17
N GLY A 24 5.49 11.53 -5.42
CA GLY A 24 4.71 10.65 -4.54
C GLY A 24 3.26 11.06 -4.24
N ALA A 25 2.91 12.35 -4.36
CA ALA A 25 1.67 12.90 -3.81
C ALA A 25 0.58 13.41 -4.78
N PRO A 26 0.80 13.68 -6.09
CA PRO A 26 -0.21 14.38 -6.88
C PRO A 26 -1.48 13.55 -7.22
N ALA A 27 -1.47 12.23 -6.97
CA ALA A 27 -2.63 11.34 -7.18
C ALA A 27 -3.08 10.60 -5.91
N TYR A 28 -2.65 11.05 -4.74
CA TYR A 28 -3.00 10.40 -3.46
C TYR A 28 -4.41 10.80 -3.01
N ASP A 29 -5.40 9.94 -3.27
CA ASP A 29 -6.74 10.09 -2.70
C ASP A 29 -6.74 9.64 -1.24
N ALA A 30 -6.60 10.62 -0.33
CA ALA A 30 -6.59 10.38 1.12
C ALA A 30 -7.90 9.78 1.64
N GLN A 31 -9.06 10.05 1.00
CA GLN A 31 -10.33 9.46 1.42
C GLN A 31 -10.40 7.99 1.05
N LEU A 32 -9.89 7.62 -0.13
CA LEU A 32 -9.77 6.23 -0.55
C LEU A 32 -8.77 5.48 0.33
N ALA A 33 -7.63 6.09 0.62
CA ALA A 33 -6.59 5.52 1.46
C ALA A 33 -7.11 5.21 2.88
N ALA A 34 -7.86 6.15 3.49
CA ALA A 34 -8.47 5.94 4.81
C ALA A 34 -9.50 4.78 4.80
N LYS A 35 -10.31 4.68 3.74
CA LYS A 35 -11.29 3.58 3.60
C LYS A 35 -10.62 2.22 3.44
N LEU A 36 -9.48 2.16 2.75
CA LEU A 36 -8.69 0.94 2.56
C LEU A 36 -7.93 0.56 3.84
N ALA A 37 -7.34 1.54 4.53
CA ALA A 37 -6.67 1.33 5.80
C ALA A 37 -7.62 0.75 6.86
N ALA A 38 -8.88 1.20 6.90
CA ALA A 38 -9.93 0.63 7.76
C ALA A 38 -10.25 -0.85 7.46
N LEU A 39 -9.88 -1.36 6.28
CA LEU A 39 -10.01 -2.77 5.89
C LEU A 39 -8.71 -3.56 6.14
N GLY A 40 -7.69 -2.96 6.75
CA GLY A 40 -6.36 -3.57 6.91
C GLY A 40 -5.55 -3.59 5.62
N VAL A 41 -5.99 -2.89 4.58
CA VAL A 41 -5.31 -2.81 3.28
C VAL A 41 -4.36 -1.61 3.30
N PRO A 42 -3.04 -1.83 3.31
CA PRO A 42 -2.11 -0.71 3.30
C PRO A 42 -2.10 -0.01 1.94
N SER A 43 -2.05 1.32 1.98
CA SER A 43 -1.95 2.19 0.82
C SER A 43 -0.60 2.88 0.79
N PHE A 44 0.06 2.83 -0.38
CA PHE A 44 1.40 3.37 -0.59
C PHE A 44 1.42 4.42 -1.68
N ALA A 45 2.38 5.34 -1.52
CA ALA A 45 2.90 6.20 -2.54
C ALA A 45 4.41 6.00 -2.59
N CYS A 46 4.95 5.48 -3.69
CA CYS A 46 6.39 5.27 -3.82
C CYS A 46 6.88 5.70 -5.20
N THR A 47 8.19 5.94 -5.33
CA THR A 47 8.82 6.19 -6.63
C THR A 47 8.95 4.89 -7.43
N PRO A 48 9.13 4.97 -8.77
CA PRO A 48 9.40 3.81 -9.62
C PRO A 48 10.55 2.93 -9.11
N ASP A 49 11.60 3.53 -8.53
CA ASP A 49 12.78 2.80 -8.03
C ASP A 49 12.50 1.96 -6.78
N ALA A 50 11.57 2.40 -5.93
CA ALA A 50 11.19 1.70 -4.70
C ALA A 50 10.17 0.57 -4.95
N PHE A 51 9.45 0.61 -6.07
CA PHE A 51 8.38 -0.34 -6.38
C PHE A 51 8.85 -1.81 -6.48
N PRO A 52 9.98 -2.16 -7.12
CA PRO A 52 10.45 -3.54 -7.16
C PRO A 52 10.71 -4.12 -5.76
N GLN A 53 11.22 -3.30 -4.83
CA GLN A 53 11.48 -3.72 -3.46
C GLN A 53 10.19 -3.91 -2.66
N LEU A 54 9.20 -3.04 -2.87
CA LEU A 54 7.84 -3.20 -2.32
C LEU A 54 7.23 -4.54 -2.77
N MET A 55 7.32 -4.86 -4.06
CA MET A 55 6.81 -6.12 -4.61
C MET A 55 7.53 -7.33 -4.01
N ALA A 56 8.85 -7.24 -3.83
CA ALA A 56 9.62 -8.31 -3.20
C ALA A 56 9.18 -8.55 -1.74
N ALA A 57 8.96 -7.49 -0.96
CA ALA A 57 8.43 -7.57 0.40
C ALA A 57 7.00 -8.14 0.42
N ALA A 58 6.15 -7.71 -0.52
CA ALA A 58 4.79 -8.22 -0.69
C ALA A 58 4.78 -9.73 -0.96
N ILE A 59 5.57 -10.19 -1.93
CA ILE A 59 5.65 -11.61 -2.29
C ILE A 59 6.17 -12.47 -1.12
N ARG A 60 7.13 -11.94 -0.35
CA ARG A 60 7.65 -12.61 0.86
C ARG A 60 6.71 -12.58 2.06
N ARG A 61 5.59 -11.86 1.97
CA ARG A 61 4.66 -11.60 3.09
C ARG A 61 5.34 -10.92 4.28
N ASP A 62 6.34 -10.09 4.00
CA ASP A 62 6.99 -9.27 5.02
C ASP A 62 5.99 -8.22 5.56
N ASP A 63 6.25 -7.65 6.75
CA ASP A 63 5.48 -6.51 7.25
C ASP A 63 5.77 -5.29 6.38
N ILE A 64 4.81 -4.97 5.49
CA ILE A 64 4.95 -3.90 4.52
C ILE A 64 4.94 -2.52 5.20
N GLY A 65 4.26 -2.39 6.35
CA GLY A 65 4.28 -1.16 7.13
C GLY A 65 5.67 -0.89 7.70
N ALA A 66 6.29 -1.92 8.27
CA ALA A 66 7.65 -1.85 8.78
C ALA A 66 8.68 -1.61 7.65
N TRP A 67 8.52 -2.28 6.51
CA TRP A 67 9.37 -2.06 5.33
C TRP A 67 9.29 -0.61 4.84
N ALA A 68 8.08 -0.06 4.69
CA ALA A 68 7.91 1.30 4.22
C ALA A 68 8.51 2.33 5.19
N ALA A 69 8.35 2.13 6.51
CA ALA A 69 9.00 2.97 7.51
C ALA A 69 10.53 2.93 7.39
N ALA A 70 11.12 1.75 7.17
CA ALA A 70 12.56 1.59 6.98
C ALA A 70 13.08 2.27 5.70
N GLN A 71 12.23 2.42 4.68
CA GLN A 71 12.54 3.12 3.42
C GLN A 71 12.17 4.61 3.43
N GLY A 72 11.66 5.15 4.55
CA GLY A 72 11.18 6.54 4.64
C GLY A 72 9.92 6.82 3.82
N ILE A 73 9.20 5.77 3.41
CA ILE A 73 7.96 5.86 2.62
C ILE A 73 6.79 6.11 3.56
N LYS A 74 6.03 7.19 3.30
CA LYS A 74 4.82 7.52 4.07
C LYS A 74 3.72 6.53 3.73
N THR A 75 3.15 5.90 4.74
CA THR A 75 1.97 5.05 4.64
C THR A 75 0.83 5.70 5.41
N SER A 76 -0.38 5.66 4.86
CA SER A 76 -1.57 5.91 5.68
C SER A 76 -1.99 4.63 6.36
N ARG A 77 -2.16 4.73 7.68
CA ARG A 77 -2.78 3.70 8.50
C ARG A 77 -3.99 4.29 9.20
#